data_AF-A0A3D1MEP4-F1
#
_entry.id   AF-A0A3D1MEP4-F1
#
_cell.length_a   1.000
_cell.length_b   1.000
_cell.length_c   1.000
_cell.angle_alpha   90.00
_cell.angle_beta   90.00
_cell.angle_gamma   90.00
#
_symmetry.space_group_name_H-M   'P 1'
#
loop_
_entity.id
_entity.type
_entity.pdbx_description
1 polymer ?
#
loop_
_entity_poly.entity_id
_entity_poly.type
_entity_poly.pdbx_seq_one_letter_code
_entity_poly.pdbx_strand_id
1 'polypeptide(L)'
;MKKYLSFLILVFILITPLFAFADGGIFIESRPDSSIQETRQRAAIFYENGVETLILSTNFKGTAKDFGWVIPTPSKPEVSKASMDLFQKLETITQHSYQSYYGGIKLGDAGSSYRAAEKTPYVAV
;
A
#
# COMPACT_ATOMS: atom_id res chain seq x y z
N MET A 1 -8.24 29.24 -34.70
CA MET A 1 -8.91 29.02 -33.39
C MET A 1 -8.76 27.57 -32.91
N LYS A 2 -9.16 26.56 -33.70
CA LYS A 2 -9.04 25.13 -33.32
C LYS A 2 -7.64 24.68 -32.89
N LYS A 3 -6.57 25.14 -33.55
CA LYS A 3 -5.17 24.82 -33.19
C LYS A 3 -4.75 25.35 -31.80
N TYR A 4 -5.23 26.52 -31.42
CA TYR A 4 -4.95 27.11 -30.10
C TYR A 4 -5.76 26.41 -29.01
N LEU A 5 -7.00 26.04 -29.32
CA LEU A 5 -7.82 25.22 -28.43
C LEU A 5 -7.19 23.84 -28.20
N SER A 6 -6.70 23.19 -29.26
CA SER A 6 -6.01 21.90 -29.14
C SER A 6 -4.71 22.00 -28.35
N PHE A 7 -3.95 23.10 -28.54
CA PHE A 7 -2.76 23.38 -27.75
C PHE A 7 -3.07 23.60 -26.27
N LEU A 8 -4.13 24.36 -25.96
CA LEU A 8 -4.57 24.59 -24.58
C LEU A 8 -4.98 23.27 -23.90
N ILE A 9 -5.70 22.39 -24.60
CA ILE A 9 -6.08 21.07 -24.09
C ILE A 9 -4.84 20.21 -23.80
N LEU A 10 -3.84 20.22 -24.69
CA LEU A 10 -2.60 19.48 -24.49
C LEU A 10 -1.84 19.99 -23.25
N VAL A 11 -1.73 21.31 -23.09
CA VAL A 11 -1.09 21.93 -21.91
C VAL A 11 -1.86 21.54 -20.64
N PHE A 12 -3.19 21.57 -20.66
CA PHE A 12 -4.00 21.18 -19.52
C PHE A 12 -3.77 19.71 -19.13
N ILE A 13 -3.73 18.79 -20.10
CA ILE A 13 -3.45 17.36 -19.88
C ILE A 13 -2.07 17.14 -19.27
N LEU A 14 -1.05 17.91 -19.69
CA LEU A 14 0.31 17.78 -19.16
C LEU A 14 0.46 18.29 -17.72
N ILE A 15 -0.45 19.14 -17.24
CA ILE A 15 -0.41 19.74 -15.89
C ILE A 15 -1.18 18.89 -14.87
N THR A 16 -2.14 18.05 -15.29
CA THR A 16 -2.95 17.24 -14.36
C THR A 16 -2.18 16.32 -13.40
N PRO A 17 -1.04 15.68 -13.74
CA PRO A 17 -0.36 14.79 -12.79
C PRO A 17 0.24 15.54 -11.59
N LEU A 18 0.40 16.87 -11.65
CA LEU A 18 0.87 17.68 -10.53
C LEU A 18 -0.13 17.72 -9.36
N PHE A 19 -1.39 17.34 -9.60
CA PHE A 19 -2.46 17.32 -8.59
C PHE A 19 -2.82 15.89 -8.15
N ALA A 20 -2.02 14.89 -8.51
CA ALA A 20 -2.23 13.52 -8.07
C ALA A 20 -1.74 13.37 -6.62
N PHE A 21 -2.64 13.50 -5.65
CA PHE A 21 -2.38 13.24 -4.23
C PHE A 21 -2.61 11.76 -3.89
N ALA A 22 -1.88 10.86 -4.53
CA ALA A 22 -1.97 9.41 -4.30
C ALA A 22 -0.63 8.87 -3.80
N ASP A 23 -0.67 7.92 -2.87
CA ASP A 23 0.52 7.26 -2.30
C ASP A 23 1.10 6.18 -3.22
N GLY A 24 0.30 5.69 -4.18
CA GLY A 24 0.75 4.82 -5.28
C GLY A 24 -0.26 3.72 -5.61
N GLY A 25 0.12 2.79 -6.47
CA GLY A 25 -0.72 1.64 -6.79
C GLY A 25 -0.07 0.60 -7.68
N ILE A 26 -0.66 -0.59 -7.71
CA ILE A 26 -0.27 -1.68 -8.62
C ILE A 26 -0.76 -1.38 -10.04
N PHE A 27 0.16 -1.42 -10.99
CA PHE A 27 -0.12 -1.41 -12.42
C PHE A 27 0.34 -2.74 -13.00
N ILE A 28 -0.57 -3.43 -13.69
CA ILE A 28 -0.30 -4.72 -14.32
C ILE A 28 -0.13 -4.55 -15.83
N GLU A 29 0.65 -5.42 -16.43
CA GLU A 29 0.63 -5.55 -17.88
C GLU A 29 -0.77 -6.02 -18.31
N SER A 30 -1.31 -5.48 -19.42
CA SER A 30 -2.63 -5.89 -19.92
C SER A 30 -2.53 -7.19 -20.74
N ARG A 31 -2.33 -8.33 -20.06
CA ARG A 31 -2.38 -9.66 -20.68
C ARG A 31 -3.56 -10.48 -20.13
N PRO A 32 -4.14 -11.39 -20.92
CA PRO A 32 -5.28 -12.19 -20.46
C PRO A 32 -4.96 -13.08 -19.25
N ASP A 33 -3.69 -13.45 -19.07
CA ASP A 33 -3.18 -14.34 -18.04
C ASP A 33 -2.51 -13.62 -16.86
N SER A 34 -2.32 -12.31 -16.93
CA SER A 34 -1.75 -11.53 -15.83
C SER A 34 -2.79 -11.34 -14.72
N SER A 35 -2.57 -12.01 -13.58
CA SER A 35 -3.35 -11.82 -12.37
C SER A 35 -2.42 -11.46 -11.22
N ILE A 36 -2.54 -10.23 -10.77
CA ILE A 36 -1.79 -9.71 -9.62
C ILE A 36 -2.81 -9.17 -8.63
N GLN A 37 -2.70 -9.65 -7.40
CA GLN A 37 -3.55 -9.22 -6.30
C GLN A 37 -2.69 -8.64 -5.19
N GLU A 38 -2.94 -7.39 -4.83
CA GLU A 38 -2.43 -6.85 -3.57
C GLU A 38 -3.18 -7.50 -2.41
N THR A 39 -2.44 -8.15 -1.52
CA THR A 39 -3.00 -8.90 -0.39
C THR A 39 -2.88 -8.15 0.92
N ARG A 40 -1.90 -7.26 1.03
CA ARG A 40 -1.68 -6.42 2.21
C ARG A 40 -0.84 -5.20 1.83
N GLN A 41 -1.22 -4.04 2.35
CA GLN A 41 -0.43 -2.82 2.28
C GLN A 41 -0.28 -2.24 3.69
N ARG A 42 0.91 -1.76 4.02
CA ARG A 42 1.21 -0.91 5.18
C ARG A 42 1.96 0.31 4.69
N ALA A 43 1.51 1.49 5.09
CA ALA A 43 2.14 2.75 4.77
C ALA A 43 2.27 3.61 6.03
N ALA A 44 3.40 4.30 6.17
CA ALA A 44 3.57 5.41 7.10
C ALA A 44 3.95 6.64 6.29
N ILE A 45 3.17 7.71 6.44
CA ILE A 45 3.31 8.95 5.67
C ILE A 45 3.63 10.07 6.65
N PHE A 46 4.77 10.71 6.46
CA PHE A 46 5.17 11.90 7.22
C PHE A 46 5.25 13.07 6.25
N TYR A 47 4.65 14.19 6.60
CA TYR A 47 4.68 15.40 5.79
C TYR A 47 5.23 16.56 6.63
N GLU A 48 6.39 17.05 6.24
CA GLU A 48 7.08 18.14 6.95
C GLU A 48 7.74 19.08 5.95
N ASN A 49 7.56 20.39 6.13
CA ASN A 49 8.20 21.44 5.33
C ASN A 49 8.05 21.27 3.81
N GLY A 50 6.91 20.77 3.36
CA GLY A 50 6.64 20.56 1.93
C GLY A 50 7.22 19.26 1.35
N VAL A 51 7.83 18.41 2.18
CA VAL A 51 8.40 17.13 1.78
C VAL A 51 7.61 15.99 2.41
N GLU A 52 7.24 15.02 1.58
CA GLU A 52 6.62 13.77 2.02
C GLU A 52 7.67 12.67 2.14
N THR A 53 7.67 11.97 3.27
CA THR A 53 8.37 10.69 3.46
C THR A 53 7.35 9.57 3.50
N LEU A 54 7.36 8.71 2.48
CA LEU A 54 6.53 7.53 2.37
C LEU A 54 7.35 6.27 2.69
N ILE A 55 6.99 5.57 3.75
CA ILE A 55 7.52 4.23 4.06
C ILE A 55 6.44 3.21 3.73
N LEU A 56 6.73 2.30 2.80
CA LEU A 56 5.76 1.35 2.25
C LEU A 56 6.21 -0.10 2.41
N SER A 57 5.28 -0.97 2.78
CA SER A 57 5.41 -2.43 2.70
C SER A 57 4.14 -3.00 2.07
N THR A 58 4.26 -3.61 0.89
CA THR A 58 3.17 -4.30 0.20
C THR A 58 3.49 -5.77 -0.01
N ASN A 59 2.45 -6.61 0.06
CA ASN A 59 2.49 -8.02 -0.31
C ASN A 59 1.55 -8.25 -1.48
N PHE A 60 2.01 -8.96 -2.50
CA PHE A 60 1.20 -9.31 -3.66
C PHE A 60 1.20 -10.83 -3.89
N LYS A 61 0.20 -11.31 -4.62
CA LYS A 61 0.12 -12.68 -5.13
C LYS A 61 0.10 -12.65 -6.66
N GLY A 62 1.00 -13.41 -7.28
CA GLY A 62 1.18 -13.54 -8.74
C GLY A 62 2.65 -13.42 -9.14
N THR A 63 2.92 -13.25 -10.44
CA THR A 63 4.29 -13.18 -10.96
C THR A 63 4.84 -11.76 -10.87
N ALA A 64 5.96 -11.57 -10.18
CA ALA A 64 6.53 -10.24 -9.96
C ALA A 64 6.94 -9.48 -11.23
N LYS A 65 7.16 -10.19 -12.35
CA LYS A 65 7.49 -9.59 -13.66
C LYS A 65 6.29 -8.91 -14.32
N ASP A 66 5.07 -9.21 -13.86
CA ASP A 66 3.83 -8.81 -14.54
C ASP A 66 3.19 -7.57 -13.91
N PHE A 67 3.85 -6.95 -12.91
CA PHE A 67 3.39 -5.70 -12.32
C PHE A 67 4.53 -4.75 -11.91
N GLY A 68 4.17 -3.48 -11.80
CA GLY A 68 4.95 -2.45 -11.13
C GLY A 68 4.11 -1.73 -10.08
N TRP A 69 4.74 -1.30 -8.99
CA TRP A 69 4.14 -0.35 -8.06
C TRP A 69 4.57 1.06 -8.46
N VAL A 70 3.61 1.91 -8.84
CA VAL A 70 3.89 3.25 -9.36
C VAL A 70 3.52 4.29 -8.32
N ILE A 71 4.45 5.21 -8.06
CA ILE A 71 4.28 6.32 -7.13
C ILE A 71 4.31 7.63 -7.93
N PRO A 72 3.20 8.37 -8.03
CA PRO A 72 3.25 9.70 -8.59
C PRO A 72 4.02 10.61 -7.64
N THR A 73 5.09 11.25 -8.11
CA THR A 73 5.85 12.22 -7.32
C THR A 73 6.02 13.50 -8.14
N PRO A 74 5.93 14.69 -7.52
CA PRO A 74 6.06 15.96 -8.22
C PRO A 74 7.51 16.23 -8.67
N SER A 75 8.47 15.51 -8.09
CA SER A 75 9.89 15.53 -8.45
C SER A 75 10.54 14.18 -8.12
N LYS A 76 11.76 13.93 -8.61
CA LYS A 76 12.46 12.67 -8.40
C LYS A 76 12.70 12.42 -6.89
N PRO A 77 12.20 11.32 -6.31
CA PRO A 77 12.36 11.04 -4.89
C PRO A 77 13.74 10.44 -4.57
N GLU A 78 14.14 10.54 -3.30
CA GLU A 78 15.20 9.72 -2.73
C GLU A 78 14.63 8.36 -2.31
N VAL A 79 15.30 7.28 -2.69
CA VAL A 79 14.80 5.92 -2.44
C VAL A 79 15.82 5.12 -1.64
N SER A 80 15.39 4.59 -0.51
CA SER A 80 16.20 3.73 0.35
C SER A 80 15.34 2.65 1.01
N LYS A 81 15.98 1.60 1.54
CA LYS A 81 15.27 0.57 2.31
C LYS A 81 15.03 1.07 3.73
N ALA A 82 13.77 1.02 4.18
CA ALA A 82 13.41 1.30 5.56
C ALA A 82 13.42 0.03 6.43
N SER A 83 13.56 0.19 7.76
CA SER A 83 13.44 -0.92 8.72
C SER A 83 11.97 -1.29 8.95
N MET A 84 11.71 -2.60 9.10
CA MET A 84 10.39 -3.11 9.49
C MET A 84 10.01 -2.75 10.94
N ASP A 85 10.99 -2.38 11.77
CA ASP A 85 10.78 -2.04 13.19
C ASP A 85 9.76 -0.91 13.36
N LEU A 86 9.70 0.04 12.41
CA LEU A 86 8.71 1.10 12.42
C LEU A 86 7.29 0.53 12.46
N PHE A 87 6.98 -0.40 11.55
CA PHE A 87 5.64 -0.98 11.47
C PHE A 87 5.31 -1.85 12.67
N GLN A 88 6.29 -2.57 13.24
CA GLN A 88 6.08 -3.35 14.46
C GLN A 88 5.74 -2.45 15.66
N LYS A 89 6.43 -1.31 15.79
CA LYS A 89 6.15 -0.32 16.83
C LYS A 89 4.80 0.33 16.63
N LEU A 90 4.48 0.75 15.41
CA LEU A 90 3.17 1.31 15.06
C LEU A 90 2.06 0.31 15.40
N GLU A 91 2.21 -0.96 15.02
CA GLU A 91 1.25 -2.01 15.36
C GLU A 91 1.09 -2.14 16.89
N THR A 92 2.19 -2.15 17.65
CA THR A 92 2.15 -2.23 19.11
C THR A 92 1.39 -1.05 19.75
N ILE A 93 1.61 0.18 19.29
CA ILE A 93 0.98 1.37 19.92
C ILE A 93 -0.44 1.64 19.41
N THR A 94 -0.79 1.15 18.22
CA THR A 94 -2.13 1.30 17.62
C THR A 94 -3.02 0.09 17.84
N GLN A 95 -2.47 -1.00 18.39
CA GLN A 95 -3.21 -2.20 18.76
C GLN A 95 -4.36 -1.79 19.69
N HIS A 96 -5.58 -1.87 19.16
CA HIS A 96 -6.77 -1.67 19.97
C HIS A 96 -6.84 -2.81 20.97
N SER A 97 -6.89 -2.49 22.26
CA SER A 97 -7.39 -3.42 23.26
C SER A 97 -8.85 -3.68 22.92
N TYR A 98 -9.15 -4.82 22.29
CA TYR A 98 -10.51 -5.32 22.19
C TYR A 98 -10.96 -5.66 23.62
N GLN A 99 -11.40 -4.66 24.37
CA GLN A 99 -12.10 -4.86 25.63
C GLN A 99 -13.39 -5.59 25.24
N SER A 100 -13.38 -6.92 25.38
CA SER A 100 -14.54 -7.76 25.07
C SER A 100 -15.74 -7.27 25.87
N TYR A 101 -16.58 -6.45 25.25
CA TYR A 101 -17.90 -6.10 25.74
C TYR A 101 -18.89 -7.22 25.34
N TYR A 102 -18.53 -8.46 25.66
CA TYR A 102 -19.46 -9.58 25.70
C TYR A 102 -19.60 -9.98 27.16
N GLY A 103 -20.60 -9.39 27.82
CA GLY A 103 -21.21 -10.05 28.95
C GLY A 103 -21.65 -11.45 28.52
N GLY A 104 -20.94 -12.47 29.00
CA GLY A 104 -21.51 -13.81 29.15
C GLY A 104 -21.14 -14.91 28.17
N ILE A 105 -20.27 -14.73 27.17
CA ILE A 105 -19.84 -15.87 26.32
C ILE A 105 -18.37 -16.17 26.60
N LYS A 106 -18.12 -17.34 27.21
CA LYS A 106 -16.79 -17.83 27.55
C LYS A 106 -15.97 -17.99 26.26
N LEU A 107 -14.91 -17.18 26.15
CA LEU A 107 -13.90 -17.19 25.10
C LEU A 107 -12.95 -18.42 25.18
N GLY A 108 -13.51 -19.60 25.44
CA GLY A 108 -12.78 -20.87 25.51
C GLY A 108 -13.01 -21.77 24.30
N ASP A 109 -14.15 -21.66 23.61
CA ASP A 109 -14.54 -22.61 22.56
C ASP A 109 -14.30 -22.10 21.12
N ALA A 110 -14.11 -20.80 20.91
CA ALA A 110 -13.88 -20.23 19.57
C ALA A 110 -12.39 -19.97 19.24
N GLY A 111 -11.49 -20.11 20.21
CA GLY A 111 -10.06 -19.84 20.04
C GLY A 111 -9.25 -20.98 19.40
N SER A 112 -9.85 -22.17 19.25
CA SER A 112 -9.15 -23.34 18.69
C SER A 112 -9.05 -23.33 17.16
N SER A 113 -9.91 -22.58 16.46
CA SER A 113 -9.93 -22.56 14.99
C SER A 113 -8.92 -21.58 14.38
N TYR A 114 -8.65 -20.45 15.04
CA TYR A 114 -7.73 -19.42 14.51
C TYR A 114 -6.26 -19.73 14.80
N ARG A 115 -5.96 -20.39 15.92
CA ARG A 115 -4.57 -20.73 16.30
C ARG A 115 -3.98 -21.90 15.49
N ALA A 116 -4.80 -22.58 14.70
CA ALA A 116 -4.35 -23.63 13.78
C ALA A 116 -3.86 -23.08 12.43
N ALA A 117 -4.25 -21.86 12.04
CA ALA A 117 -3.90 -21.29 10.74
C ALA A 117 -2.55 -20.57 10.70
N GLU A 118 -1.93 -20.29 11.86
CA GLU A 118 -0.68 -19.51 11.97
C GLU A 118 0.59 -20.40 12.06
N LYS A 119 0.45 -21.71 11.84
CA LYS A 119 1.56 -22.68 11.92
C LYS A 119 2.12 -23.11 10.56
N THR A 120 1.99 -22.31 9.51
CA THR A 120 2.82 -22.50 8.31
C THR A 120 4.12 -21.70 8.47
N PRO A 121 5.29 -22.35 8.49
CA PRO A 121 6.56 -21.66 8.64
C PRO A 121 6.79 -20.72 7.45
N TYR A 122 7.25 -19.51 7.76
CA TYR A 122 7.74 -18.54 6.79
C TYR A 122 8.93 -19.18 6.05
N VAL A 123 8.71 -19.69 4.84
CA VAL A 123 9.80 -20.05 3.94
C VAL A 123 10.12 -18.79 3.15
N ALA A 124 11.17 -18.09 3.56
CA ALA A 124 11.78 -17.06 2.72
C ALA A 124 12.32 -17.74 1.46
N VAL A 125 11.89 -17.26 0.29
CA VAL A 125 12.53 -17.51 -1.01
C VAL A 125 13.13 -16.19 -1.46
#